data_AF-A5J0G9-F1
#
_entry.id   AF-A5J0G9-F1
#
_cell.length_a   1.000
_cell.length_b   1.000
_cell.length_c   1.000
_cell.angle_alpha   90.00
_cell.angle_beta   90.00
_cell.angle_gamma   90.00
#
_symmetry.space_group_name_H-M   'P 1'
#
loop_
_entity.id
_entity.type
_entity.pdbx_description
1 polymer ?
#
loop_
_entity_poly.entity_id
_entity_poly.type
_entity_poly.pdbx_seq_one_letter_code
_entity_poly.pdbx_strand_id
1 'polypeptide(L)'
;SGDADVLGMPGWLKTIFLDVGLGMIIFTCQLGQLTTQVNASHCMIDFINNYFALFTLYVAMTIEFSGVMHSSYLIQNILSALSGKPIQTNEEPKTGFTFAFFWGRVLMSLAILGFSLAVIVAALFQGKTMMVVKYPGVPNGASVFLFFLLCSIVGMLEGMQIAFFAVAKLPADERGTSLFGRKTCDLLFKGNGQNLPGFMIGRQLTVVASFFIVASITSMNIQPGSGDNIFGVSDGAQAFLNLGFHAAVVATIIASITWQLAASAFPIAFLNNPVTYILLCFALFLEWTGLCAGAWV
;
A
#
# COMPACT_ATOMS: atom_id res chain seq x y z
N SER A 1 7.12 -12.53 30.64
CA SER A 1 6.24 -13.66 31.04
C SER A 1 5.75 -14.34 29.77
N GLY A 2 6.46 -15.37 29.31
CA GLY A 2 6.32 -15.93 27.95
C GLY A 2 5.73 -17.34 27.90
N ASP A 3 4.85 -17.71 28.84
CA ASP A 3 4.22 -19.03 28.89
C ASP A 3 2.69 -18.90 29.05
N ALA A 4 2.05 -18.13 28.18
CA ALA A 4 0.65 -18.41 27.88
C ALA A 4 0.66 -19.56 26.87
N ASP A 5 0.21 -20.75 27.30
CA ASP A 5 0.18 -21.93 26.45
C ASP A 5 -0.93 -21.79 25.40
N VAL A 6 -0.62 -21.03 24.33
CA VAL A 6 -1.51 -20.90 23.19
C VAL A 6 -1.45 -22.23 22.43
N LEU A 7 -2.46 -23.06 22.66
CA LEU A 7 -2.76 -24.31 21.93
C LEU A 7 -1.71 -25.43 22.02
N GLY A 8 -0.81 -25.45 23.01
CA GLY A 8 0.17 -26.54 23.16
C GLY A 8 1.22 -26.60 22.03
N MET A 9 1.37 -25.52 21.26
CA MET A 9 2.25 -25.50 20.09
C MET A 9 3.74 -25.56 20.47
N PRO A 10 4.60 -26.23 19.67
CA PRO A 10 6.05 -26.20 19.85
C PRO A 10 6.60 -24.77 19.85
N GLY A 11 7.60 -24.48 20.67
CA GLY A 11 8.16 -23.13 20.85
C GLY A 11 8.59 -22.47 19.53
N TRP A 12 9.20 -23.22 18.61
CA TRP A 12 9.59 -22.70 17.30
C TRP A 12 8.40 -22.29 16.42
N LEU A 13 7.27 -23.01 16.53
CA LEU A 13 6.05 -22.70 15.80
C LEU A 13 5.37 -21.45 16.38
N LYS A 14 5.35 -21.33 17.72
CA LYS A 14 4.88 -20.13 18.42
C LYS A 14 5.68 -18.90 17.98
N THR A 15 7.00 -19.01 17.92
CA THR A 15 7.85 -17.90 17.47
C THR A 15 7.59 -17.50 16.02
N ILE A 16 7.49 -18.45 15.09
CA ILE A 16 7.24 -18.11 13.67
C ILE A 16 5.82 -17.56 13.45
N PHE A 17 4.80 -18.20 14.01
CA PHE A 17 3.41 -17.81 13.72
C PHE A 17 2.93 -16.62 14.55
N LEU A 18 3.31 -16.54 15.83
CA LEU A 18 2.81 -15.55 16.78
C LEU A 18 3.81 -14.41 16.98
N ASP A 19 5.09 -14.69 17.25
CA ASP A 19 6.07 -13.65 17.60
C ASP A 19 6.55 -12.87 16.36
N VAL A 20 6.84 -13.56 15.25
CA VAL A 20 7.21 -12.95 13.96
C VAL A 20 5.97 -12.39 13.24
N GLY A 21 4.77 -12.86 13.61
CA GLY A 21 3.51 -12.40 13.03
C GLY A 21 3.19 -12.99 11.66
N LEU A 22 3.88 -14.05 11.22
CA LEU A 22 3.63 -14.71 9.94
C LEU A 22 2.19 -15.25 9.86
N GLY A 23 1.64 -15.74 10.96
CA GLY A 23 0.26 -16.21 11.02
C GLY A 23 -0.74 -15.09 10.73
N MET A 24 -0.52 -13.91 11.29
CA MET A 24 -1.35 -12.72 11.03
C MET A 24 -1.20 -12.24 9.58
N ILE A 25 0.01 -12.23 9.04
CA ILE A 25 0.26 -11.87 7.64
C ILE A 25 -0.50 -12.81 6.69
N ILE A 26 -0.38 -14.12 6.88
CA ILE A 26 -1.08 -15.12 6.06
C ILE A 26 -2.59 -14.98 6.22
N PHE A 27 -3.09 -14.84 7.45
CA PHE A 27 -4.52 -14.66 7.71
C PHE A 27 -5.08 -13.40 7.02
N THR A 28 -4.43 -12.25 7.21
CA THR A 28 -4.85 -10.98 6.59
C THR A 28 -4.74 -11.03 5.08
N CYS A 29 -3.68 -11.65 4.55
CA CYS A 29 -3.50 -11.80 3.11
C CYS A 29 -4.57 -12.71 2.52
N GLN A 30 -4.73 -13.91 3.06
CA GLN A 30 -5.59 -14.96 2.50
C GLN A 30 -7.07 -14.62 2.64
N LEU A 31 -7.55 -14.36 3.86
CA LEU A 31 -8.96 -14.14 4.14
C LEU A 31 -9.37 -12.68 3.98
N GLY A 32 -8.47 -11.75 4.30
CA GLY A 32 -8.78 -10.32 4.29
C GLY A 32 -8.75 -9.67 2.91
N GLN A 33 -7.89 -10.15 2.01
CA GLN A 33 -7.58 -9.43 0.77
C GLN A 33 -7.59 -10.31 -0.48
N LEU A 34 -6.99 -11.49 -0.45
CA LEU A 34 -6.83 -12.35 -1.62
C LEU A 34 -8.16 -12.93 -2.09
N THR A 35 -8.97 -13.52 -1.21
CA THR A 35 -10.26 -14.11 -1.61
C THR A 35 -11.17 -13.07 -2.28
N THR A 36 -11.22 -11.85 -1.75
CA THR A 36 -12.00 -10.76 -2.35
C THR A 36 -11.39 -10.28 -3.67
N GLN A 37 -10.07 -10.18 -3.76
CA GLN A 37 -9.37 -9.78 -4.99
C GLN A 37 -9.53 -10.81 -6.12
N VAL A 38 -9.41 -12.10 -5.83
CA VAL A 38 -9.57 -13.18 -6.81
C VAL A 38 -11.02 -13.21 -7.29
N ASN A 39 -11.99 -13.20 -6.37
CA ASN A 39 -13.41 -13.18 -6.74
C ASN A 39 -13.75 -11.93 -7.59
N ALA A 40 -13.26 -10.75 -7.19
CA ALA A 40 -13.43 -9.54 -7.97
C ALA A 40 -12.78 -9.62 -9.36
N SER A 41 -11.67 -10.35 -9.52
CA SER A 41 -11.00 -10.48 -10.82
C SER A 41 -11.71 -11.42 -11.79
N HIS A 42 -12.40 -12.44 -11.29
CA HIS A 42 -13.14 -13.40 -12.11
C HIS A 42 -14.59 -12.98 -12.37
N CYS A 43 -15.28 -12.48 -11.35
CA CYS A 43 -16.72 -12.17 -11.38
C CYS A 43 -16.96 -10.69 -10.99
N MET A 44 -16.36 -9.76 -11.73
CA MET A 44 -16.36 -8.32 -11.40
C MET A 44 -17.77 -7.76 -11.11
N ILE A 45 -18.74 -8.03 -11.99
CA ILE A 45 -20.10 -7.48 -11.87
C ILE A 45 -20.83 -8.10 -10.68
N ASP A 46 -20.73 -9.41 -10.50
CA ASP A 46 -21.39 -10.10 -9.38
C ASP A 46 -20.77 -9.70 -8.03
N PHE A 47 -19.45 -9.45 -8.00
CA PHE A 47 -18.74 -8.98 -6.81
C PHE A 47 -19.21 -7.60 -6.33
N ILE A 48 -19.54 -6.68 -7.27
CA ILE A 48 -20.04 -5.34 -6.92
C ILE A 48 -21.57 -5.30 -6.73
N ASN A 49 -22.30 -6.29 -7.24
CA ASN A 49 -23.76 -6.33 -7.20
C ASN A 49 -24.30 -6.85 -5.85
N ASN A 50 -23.94 -6.19 -4.76
CA ASN A 50 -24.49 -6.47 -3.43
C ASN A 50 -24.50 -5.23 -2.53
N TYR A 51 -25.36 -5.24 -1.50
CA TYR A 51 -25.52 -4.12 -0.57
C TYR A 51 -24.25 -3.79 0.21
N PHE A 52 -23.40 -4.78 0.47
CA PHE A 52 -22.16 -4.57 1.21
C PHE A 52 -21.10 -3.82 0.38
N ALA A 53 -21.01 -4.12 -0.92
CA ALA A 53 -20.18 -3.40 -1.88
C ALA A 53 -20.65 -1.95 -2.03
N LEU A 54 -21.97 -1.71 -2.10
CA LEU A 54 -22.54 -0.36 -2.13
C LEU A 54 -22.25 0.42 -0.84
N PHE A 55 -22.39 -0.22 0.32
CA PHE A 55 -22.02 0.37 1.61
C PHE A 55 -20.54 0.79 1.63
N THR A 56 -19.65 -0.11 1.19
CA THR A 56 -18.20 0.15 1.13
C THR A 56 -17.88 1.31 0.21
N LEU A 57 -18.57 1.41 -0.94
CA LEU A 57 -18.46 2.54 -1.85
C LEU A 57 -18.87 3.86 -1.18
N TYR A 58 -19.99 3.90 -0.46
CA TYR A 58 -20.42 5.12 0.25
C TYR A 58 -19.46 5.54 1.36
N VAL A 59 -18.87 4.59 2.08
CA VAL A 59 -17.81 4.89 3.06
C VAL A 59 -16.60 5.50 2.36
N ALA A 60 -16.16 4.93 1.23
CA ALA A 60 -15.06 5.48 0.43
C ALA A 60 -15.36 6.90 -0.07
N MET A 61 -16.56 7.13 -0.61
CA MET A 61 -17.01 8.47 -1.05
C MET A 61 -17.08 9.47 0.11
N THR A 62 -17.45 9.02 1.32
CA THR A 62 -17.47 9.89 2.52
C THR A 62 -16.06 10.29 2.94
N ILE A 63 -15.11 9.35 2.91
CA ILE A 63 -13.69 9.62 3.18
C ILE A 63 -13.13 10.55 2.10
N GLU A 64 -13.48 10.34 0.84
CA GLU A 64 -13.10 11.25 -0.24
C GLU A 64 -13.65 12.66 -0.01
N PHE A 65 -14.94 12.76 0.34
CA PHE A 65 -15.59 14.03 0.65
C PHE A 65 -14.89 14.77 1.80
N SER A 66 -14.44 14.04 2.84
CA SER A 66 -13.72 14.61 3.99
C SER A 66 -12.46 15.39 3.61
N GLY A 67 -11.84 15.07 2.46
CA GLY A 67 -10.66 15.77 1.98
C GLY A 67 -9.33 15.24 2.50
N VAL A 68 -9.30 14.29 3.44
CA VAL A 68 -8.05 13.82 4.09
C VAL A 68 -7.04 13.28 3.07
N MET A 69 -7.51 12.68 1.98
CA MET A 69 -6.67 12.09 0.92
C MET A 69 -6.44 13.02 -0.30
N HIS A 70 -6.92 14.27 -0.28
CA HIS A 70 -6.90 15.14 -1.47
C HIS A 70 -5.52 15.54 -2.01
N SER A 71 -4.45 15.34 -1.24
CA SER A 71 -3.07 15.48 -1.74
C SER A 71 -2.78 14.55 -2.92
N SER A 72 -3.47 13.41 -3.03
CA SER A 72 -3.38 12.51 -4.19
C SER A 72 -3.86 13.17 -5.49
N TYR A 73 -4.89 14.03 -5.43
CA TYR A 73 -5.37 14.78 -6.59
C TYR A 73 -4.36 15.81 -7.07
N LEU A 74 -3.63 16.45 -6.15
CA LEU A 74 -2.53 17.34 -6.54
C LEU A 74 -1.43 16.56 -7.26
N ILE A 75 -1.06 15.39 -6.72
CA ILE A 75 -0.09 14.49 -7.34
C ILE A 75 -0.58 14.04 -8.73
N GLN A 76 -1.85 13.68 -8.86
CA GLN A 76 -2.46 13.31 -10.14
C GLN A 76 -2.40 14.46 -11.16
N ASN A 77 -2.70 15.70 -10.75
CA ASN A 77 -2.62 16.87 -11.62
C ASN A 77 -1.18 17.11 -12.11
N ILE A 78 -0.19 16.99 -11.21
CA ILE A 78 1.22 17.12 -11.56
C ILE A 78 1.63 16.02 -12.54
N LEU A 79 1.27 14.76 -12.27
CA LEU A 79 1.61 13.63 -13.14
C LEU A 79 0.91 13.72 -14.49
N SER A 80 -0.35 14.16 -14.54
CA SER A 80 -1.08 14.39 -15.78
C SER A 80 -0.41 15.48 -16.62
N ALA A 81 -0.05 16.62 -16.00
CA ALA A 81 0.68 17.69 -16.66
C ALA A 81 2.04 17.22 -17.23
N LEU A 82 2.77 16.40 -16.47
CA LEU A 82 4.03 15.80 -16.93
C LEU A 82 3.84 14.77 -18.05
N SER A 83 2.72 14.03 -18.04
CA SER A 83 2.44 12.97 -19.02
C SER A 83 1.93 13.51 -20.36
N GLY A 84 1.46 14.76 -20.38
CA GLY A 84 0.79 15.34 -21.55
C GLY A 84 -0.59 14.72 -21.86
N LYS A 85 -1.07 13.77 -21.04
CA LYS A 85 -2.40 13.15 -21.20
C LYS A 85 -3.38 13.86 -20.27
N PRO A 86 -4.41 14.56 -20.81
CA PRO A 86 -5.39 15.23 -19.97
C PRO A 86 -6.17 14.20 -19.15
N ILE A 87 -6.49 14.55 -17.90
CA ILE A 87 -7.39 13.76 -17.06
C ILE A 87 -8.74 13.73 -17.78
N GLN A 88 -9.14 12.56 -18.29
CA GLN A 88 -10.49 12.36 -18.80
C GLN A 88 -11.45 12.34 -17.61
N THR A 89 -11.96 13.52 -17.26
CA THR A 89 -13.01 13.68 -16.26
C THR A 89 -14.33 13.97 -16.96
N ASN A 90 -15.39 13.28 -16.54
CA ASN A 90 -16.76 13.58 -16.94
C ASN A 90 -17.38 14.68 -16.07
N GLU A 91 -16.64 15.26 -15.12
CA GLU A 91 -17.13 16.36 -14.29
C GLU A 91 -16.98 17.71 -15.00
N GLU A 92 -17.98 18.58 -14.80
CA GLU A 92 -17.92 19.97 -15.25
C GLU A 92 -16.72 20.70 -14.62
N PRO A 93 -16.11 21.68 -15.33
CA PRO A 93 -15.01 22.46 -14.81
C PRO A 93 -15.37 23.08 -13.45
N LYS A 94 -14.57 22.79 -12.41
CA LYS A 94 -14.79 23.32 -11.06
C LYS A 94 -14.69 24.84 -11.09
N THR A 95 -15.82 25.54 -10.94
CA THR A 95 -15.89 27.02 -10.94
C THR A 95 -16.25 27.59 -9.56
N GLY A 96 -15.76 28.79 -9.27
CA GLY A 96 -16.14 29.57 -8.08
C GLY A 96 -15.87 28.87 -6.74
N PHE A 97 -16.92 28.74 -5.91
CA PHE A 97 -16.83 28.17 -4.56
C PHE A 97 -16.36 26.72 -4.56
N THR A 98 -16.76 25.93 -5.56
CA THR A 98 -16.35 24.52 -5.71
C THR A 98 -14.85 24.39 -5.94
N PHE A 99 -14.25 25.33 -6.67
CA PHE A 99 -12.80 25.39 -6.89
C PHE A 99 -12.05 25.73 -5.60
N ALA A 100 -12.50 26.76 -4.88
CA ALA A 100 -11.91 27.16 -3.60
C ALA A 100 -12.04 26.05 -2.54
N PHE A 101 -13.19 25.38 -2.47
CA PHE A 101 -13.43 24.26 -1.57
C PHE A 101 -12.54 23.05 -1.90
N PHE A 102 -12.32 22.76 -3.18
CA PHE A 102 -11.39 21.73 -3.61
C PHE A 102 -9.95 22.03 -3.17
N TRP A 103 -9.43 23.22 -3.48
CA TRP A 103 -8.06 23.59 -3.11
C TRP A 103 -7.86 23.75 -1.60
N GLY A 104 -8.88 24.19 -0.86
CA GLY A 104 -8.86 24.22 0.60
C GLY A 104 -8.66 22.82 1.19
N ARG A 105 -9.38 21.81 0.67
CA ARG A 105 -9.19 20.39 1.08
C ARG A 105 -7.83 19.84 0.66
N VAL A 106 -7.32 20.21 -0.51
CA VAL A 106 -5.96 19.86 -0.94
C VAL A 106 -4.92 20.40 0.04
N LEU A 107 -5.02 21.68 0.41
CA LEU A 107 -4.11 22.31 1.36
C LEU A 107 -4.19 21.66 2.75
N MET A 108 -5.40 21.37 3.23
CA MET A 108 -5.61 20.63 4.48
C MET A 108 -4.96 19.24 4.42
N SER A 109 -5.16 18.48 3.34
CA SER A 109 -4.56 17.16 3.15
C SER A 109 -3.03 17.22 3.14
N LEU A 110 -2.43 18.21 2.47
CA LEU A 110 -0.99 18.43 2.47
C LEU A 110 -0.46 18.76 3.87
N ALA A 111 -1.19 19.57 4.64
CA ALA A 111 -0.82 19.88 6.02
C ALA A 111 -0.87 18.62 6.91
N ILE A 112 -1.93 17.82 6.80
CA ILE A 112 -2.06 16.55 7.54
C ILE A 112 -0.94 15.58 7.15
N LEU A 113 -0.65 15.44 5.86
CA LEU A 113 0.42 14.57 5.35
C LEU A 113 1.80 15.03 5.85
N GLY A 114 2.09 16.32 5.74
CA GLY A 114 3.35 16.91 6.19
C GLY A 114 3.56 16.75 7.70
N PHE A 115 2.52 17.02 8.50
CA PHE A 115 2.55 16.78 9.94
C PHE A 115 2.74 15.29 10.27
N SER A 116 2.01 14.40 9.59
CA SER A 116 2.11 12.95 9.80
C SER A 116 3.51 12.43 9.47
N LEU A 117 4.12 12.90 8.39
CA LEU A 117 5.49 12.55 8.01
C LEU A 117 6.49 13.06 9.07
N ALA A 118 6.33 14.30 9.54
CA ALA A 118 7.19 14.88 10.56
C ALA A 118 7.14 14.09 11.88
N VAL A 119 5.94 13.65 12.31
CA VAL A 119 5.75 12.79 13.48
C VAL A 119 6.46 11.45 13.31
N ILE A 120 6.29 10.77 12.16
CA ILE A 120 6.94 9.47 11.90
C ILE A 120 8.47 9.62 11.92
N VAL A 121 9.00 10.60 11.19
CA VAL A 121 10.44 10.81 11.09
C VAL A 121 11.04 11.19 12.45
N ALA A 122 10.38 12.07 13.21
CA ALA A 122 10.83 12.42 14.56
C ALA A 122 10.78 11.21 15.51
N ALA A 123 9.71 10.42 15.48
CA ALA A 123 9.59 9.20 16.29
C ALA A 123 10.68 8.18 15.95
N LEU A 124 11.01 8.02 14.67
CA LEU A 124 12.05 7.11 14.19
C LEU A 124 13.45 7.54 14.65
N PHE A 125 13.80 8.81 14.51
CA PHE A 125 15.10 9.30 14.96
C PHE A 125 15.25 9.23 16.49
N GLN A 126 14.17 9.46 17.23
CA GLN A 126 14.14 9.35 18.69
C GLN A 126 14.07 7.90 19.19
N GLY A 127 13.89 6.90 18.31
CA GLY A 127 13.77 5.49 18.70
C GLY A 127 12.49 5.16 19.49
N LYS A 128 11.45 6.00 19.40
CA LYS A 128 10.19 5.86 20.16
C LYS A 128 9.14 5.01 19.42
N THR A 129 9.57 4.07 18.59
CA THR A 129 8.71 3.26 17.72
C THR A 129 8.63 1.80 18.19
N MET A 130 7.57 1.10 17.79
CA MET A 130 7.41 -0.33 18.07
C MET A 130 8.51 -1.19 17.44
N MET A 131 9.25 -0.66 16.46
CA MET A 131 10.40 -1.32 15.85
C MET A 131 11.51 -1.62 16.86
N VAL A 132 11.80 -0.70 17.78
CA VAL A 132 12.84 -0.89 18.80
C VAL A 132 12.44 -1.98 19.80
N VAL A 133 11.14 -2.11 20.07
CA VAL A 133 10.61 -3.15 20.97
C VAL A 133 10.62 -4.52 20.30
N LYS A 134 10.17 -4.60 19.04
CA LYS A 134 10.08 -5.87 18.30
C LYS A 134 11.45 -6.36 17.81
N TYR A 135 12.33 -5.45 17.42
CA TYR A 135 13.63 -5.74 16.80
C TYR A 135 14.73 -4.89 17.44
N PRO A 136 15.15 -5.20 18.68
CA PRO A 136 16.08 -4.38 19.45
C PRO A 136 17.48 -4.25 18.82
N GLY A 137 17.83 -5.10 17.85
CA GLY A 137 19.12 -5.05 17.14
C GLY A 137 19.16 -4.11 15.93
N VAL A 138 18.05 -3.45 15.56
CA VAL A 138 17.99 -2.59 14.36
C VAL A 138 18.30 -1.15 14.72
N PRO A 139 19.37 -0.53 14.16
CA PRO A 139 19.68 0.87 14.39
C PRO A 139 18.59 1.81 13.87
N ASN A 140 18.35 2.95 14.54
CA ASN A 140 17.34 3.94 14.13
C ASN A 140 17.50 4.39 12.67
N GLY A 141 18.74 4.60 12.21
CA GLY A 141 19.03 4.95 10.81
C GLY A 141 18.63 3.85 9.81
N ALA A 142 18.79 2.58 10.19
CA ALA A 142 18.33 1.46 9.38
C ALA A 142 16.80 1.40 9.32
N SER A 143 16.09 1.74 10.40
CA SER A 143 14.61 1.81 10.39
C SER A 143 14.08 2.90 9.46
N VAL A 144 14.75 4.06 9.38
CA VAL A 144 14.39 5.13 8.42
C VAL A 144 14.61 4.67 6.99
N PHE A 145 15.75 4.03 6.71
CA PHE A 145 16.01 3.46 5.39
C PHE A 145 14.98 2.39 5.01
N LEU A 146 14.69 1.45 5.93
CA LEU A 146 13.71 0.39 5.74
C LEU A 146 12.30 0.95 5.50
N PHE A 147 11.92 2.04 6.17
CA PHE A 147 10.65 2.72 5.94
C PHE A 147 10.50 3.12 4.47
N PHE A 148 11.44 3.90 3.93
CA PHE A 148 11.37 4.36 2.54
C PHE A 148 11.53 3.21 1.54
N LEU A 149 12.38 2.23 1.83
CA LEU A 149 12.58 1.05 0.98
C LEU A 149 11.28 0.24 0.87
N LEU A 150 10.65 -0.09 2.00
CA LEU A 150 9.42 -0.87 2.02
C LEU A 150 8.25 -0.10 1.42
N CYS A 151 8.12 1.21 1.69
CA CYS A 151 7.12 2.05 1.03
C CYS A 151 7.32 2.07 -0.49
N SER A 152 8.56 2.06 -0.98
CA SER A 152 8.86 1.98 -2.43
C SER A 152 8.53 0.61 -3.02
N ILE A 153 8.83 -0.48 -2.31
CA ILE A 153 8.47 -1.84 -2.75
C ILE A 153 6.96 -2.00 -2.83
N VAL A 154 6.22 -1.60 -1.78
CA VAL A 154 4.75 -1.60 -1.77
C VAL A 154 4.20 -0.77 -2.91
N GLY A 155 4.70 0.46 -3.07
CA GLY A 155 4.29 1.36 -4.14
C GLY A 155 4.50 0.78 -5.53
N MET A 156 5.66 0.17 -5.76
CA MET A 156 5.93 -0.53 -7.01
C MET A 156 4.96 -1.69 -7.23
N LEU A 157 4.71 -2.55 -6.24
CA LEU A 157 3.81 -3.71 -6.37
C LEU A 157 2.33 -3.31 -6.60
N GLU A 158 1.87 -2.23 -5.97
CA GLU A 158 0.53 -1.66 -6.18
C GLU A 158 0.42 -0.96 -7.53
N GLY A 159 1.41 -0.14 -7.89
CA GLY A 159 1.47 0.50 -9.20
C GLY A 159 1.56 -0.50 -10.36
N MET A 160 2.36 -1.56 -10.20
CA MET A 160 2.52 -2.62 -11.20
C MET A 160 1.19 -3.31 -11.53
N GLN A 161 0.32 -3.54 -10.56
CA GLN A 161 -1.01 -4.13 -10.82
C GLN A 161 -1.79 -3.28 -11.82
N ILE A 162 -1.85 -1.95 -11.61
CA ILE A 162 -2.55 -1.02 -12.50
C ILE A 162 -1.85 -0.94 -13.85
N ALA A 163 -0.51 -0.83 -13.87
CA ALA A 163 0.26 -0.79 -15.11
C ALA A 163 0.04 -2.05 -15.96
N PHE A 164 0.03 -3.23 -15.33
CA PHE A 164 -0.21 -4.51 -16.02
C PHE A 164 -1.62 -4.61 -16.58
N PHE A 165 -2.65 -4.16 -15.84
CA PHE A 165 -4.01 -4.08 -16.37
C PHE A 165 -4.16 -3.08 -17.52
N ALA A 166 -3.47 -1.93 -17.45
CA ALA A 166 -3.46 -0.96 -18.53
C ALA A 166 -2.80 -1.54 -19.80
N VAL A 167 -1.67 -2.24 -19.65
CA VAL A 167 -0.96 -2.86 -20.78
C VAL A 167 -1.69 -4.07 -21.34
N ALA A 168 -2.45 -4.82 -20.52
CA ALA A 168 -3.29 -5.91 -21.01
C ALA A 168 -4.36 -5.46 -22.00
N LYS A 169 -4.75 -4.19 -21.96
CA LYS A 169 -5.70 -3.57 -22.91
C LYS A 169 -5.04 -3.06 -24.19
N LEU A 170 -3.70 -3.00 -24.24
CA LEU A 170 -2.97 -2.53 -25.42
C LEU A 170 -2.73 -3.68 -26.43
N PRO A 171 -2.73 -3.38 -27.75
CA PRO A 171 -2.25 -4.30 -28.79
C PRO A 171 -0.84 -4.78 -28.52
N ALA A 172 -0.50 -6.01 -28.92
CA ALA A 172 0.79 -6.66 -28.60
C ALA A 172 2.02 -5.89 -29.12
N ASP A 173 1.87 -5.20 -30.24
CA ASP A 173 2.86 -4.35 -30.90
C ASP A 173 3.15 -3.05 -30.13
N GLU A 174 2.23 -2.59 -29.27
CA GLU A 174 2.39 -1.37 -28.46
C GLU A 174 2.92 -1.65 -27.04
N ARG A 175 3.15 -2.91 -26.65
CA ARG A 175 3.47 -3.32 -25.27
C ARG A 175 4.91 -3.04 -24.80
N GLY A 176 5.53 -1.99 -25.34
CA GLY A 176 6.87 -1.55 -24.95
C GLY A 176 7.97 -2.08 -25.89
N THR A 177 8.79 -1.17 -26.37
CA THR A 177 9.89 -1.45 -27.31
C THR A 177 11.23 -1.73 -26.62
N SER A 178 11.31 -1.51 -25.30
CA SER A 178 12.53 -1.69 -24.52
C SER A 178 12.79 -3.16 -24.15
N LEU A 179 14.05 -3.50 -23.85
CA LEU A 179 14.46 -4.86 -23.49
C LEU A 179 13.72 -5.39 -22.25
N PHE A 180 13.61 -4.58 -21.19
CA PHE A 180 12.88 -4.98 -19.98
C PHE A 180 11.37 -4.94 -20.16
N GLY A 181 10.84 -4.01 -20.97
CA GLY A 181 9.42 -3.98 -21.32
C GLY A 181 8.99 -5.27 -22.02
N ARG A 182 9.73 -5.69 -23.05
CA ARG A 182 9.50 -6.97 -23.75
C ARG A 182 9.62 -8.18 -22.83
N LYS A 183 10.70 -8.28 -22.04
CA LYS A 183 10.86 -9.39 -21.09
C LYS A 183 9.73 -9.48 -20.07
N THR A 184 9.28 -8.33 -19.56
CA THR A 184 8.18 -8.25 -18.60
C THR A 184 6.86 -8.66 -19.26
N CYS A 185 6.56 -8.16 -20.46
CA CYS A 185 5.36 -8.56 -21.21
C CYS A 185 5.36 -10.03 -21.62
N ASP A 186 6.49 -10.54 -22.12
CA ASP A 186 6.63 -11.93 -22.51
C ASP A 186 6.40 -12.86 -21.31
N LEU A 187 6.93 -12.49 -20.13
CA LEU A 187 6.69 -13.23 -18.91
C LEU A 187 5.24 -13.10 -18.42
N LEU A 188 4.68 -11.89 -18.42
CA LEU A 188 3.34 -11.60 -17.91
C LEU A 188 2.23 -12.30 -18.73
N PHE A 189 2.39 -12.38 -20.05
CA PHE A 189 1.41 -13.01 -20.94
C PHE A 189 1.76 -14.47 -21.31
N LYS A 190 2.85 -15.02 -20.76
CA LYS A 190 3.21 -16.43 -20.95
C LYS A 190 2.09 -17.35 -20.47
N GLY A 191 1.91 -18.49 -21.15
CA GLY A 191 0.93 -19.51 -20.74
C GLY A 191 -0.51 -19.02 -20.86
N ASN A 192 -0.84 -18.33 -21.96
CA ASN A 192 -2.18 -17.78 -22.21
C ASN A 192 -2.63 -16.74 -21.16
N GLY A 193 -1.69 -15.99 -20.58
CA GLY A 193 -2.00 -14.95 -19.59
C GLY A 193 -2.22 -15.44 -18.15
N GLN A 194 -1.93 -16.71 -17.84
CA GLN A 194 -2.05 -17.25 -16.47
C GLN A 194 -1.16 -16.52 -15.44
N ASN A 195 -0.03 -15.95 -15.89
CA ASN A 195 0.89 -15.23 -15.01
C ASN A 195 0.36 -13.88 -14.53
N LEU A 196 -0.64 -13.28 -15.19
CA LEU A 196 -1.24 -12.02 -14.74
C LEU A 196 -2.07 -12.22 -13.45
N PRO A 197 -3.03 -13.15 -13.39
CA PRO A 197 -3.65 -13.56 -12.12
C PRO A 197 -2.65 -14.08 -11.09
N GLY A 198 -1.67 -14.89 -11.50
CA GLY A 198 -0.63 -15.39 -10.60
C GLY A 198 0.18 -14.27 -9.93
N PHE A 199 0.53 -13.23 -10.68
CA PHE A 199 1.16 -12.02 -10.12
C PHE A 199 0.25 -11.32 -9.11
N MET A 200 -1.05 -11.20 -9.38
CA MET A 200 -1.98 -10.54 -8.46
C MET A 200 -2.03 -11.22 -7.10
N ILE A 201 -1.96 -12.56 -7.08
CA ILE A 201 -1.94 -13.34 -5.85
C ILE A 201 -0.56 -13.28 -5.18
N GLY A 202 0.49 -13.59 -5.93
CA GLY A 202 1.85 -13.67 -5.41
C GLY A 202 2.40 -12.34 -4.87
N ARG A 203 2.01 -11.21 -5.47
CA ARG A 203 2.41 -9.89 -4.97
C ARG A 203 1.78 -9.59 -3.61
N GLN A 204 0.56 -10.08 -3.34
CA GLN A 204 -0.25 -9.63 -2.20
C GLN A 204 0.41 -10.03 -0.87
N LEU A 205 1.05 -11.19 -0.82
CA LEU A 205 1.81 -11.63 0.35
C LEU A 205 2.94 -10.64 0.68
N THR A 206 3.67 -10.17 -0.34
CA THR A 206 4.76 -9.20 -0.18
C THR A 206 4.22 -7.84 0.26
N VAL A 207 3.09 -7.41 -0.32
CA VAL A 207 2.41 -6.16 0.04
C VAL A 207 1.97 -6.18 1.51
N VAL A 208 1.26 -7.22 1.94
CA VAL A 208 0.77 -7.35 3.33
C VAL A 208 1.93 -7.46 4.31
N ALA A 209 2.94 -8.29 4.02
CA ALA A 209 4.12 -8.41 4.86
C ALA A 209 4.84 -7.06 5.01
N SER A 210 5.00 -6.33 3.91
CA SER A 210 5.64 -5.01 3.92
C SER A 210 4.82 -3.99 4.72
N PHE A 211 3.50 -3.95 4.56
CA PHE A 211 2.64 -3.07 5.35
C PHE A 211 2.67 -3.41 6.85
N PHE A 212 2.79 -4.67 7.23
CA PHE A 212 2.90 -5.06 8.64
C PHE A 212 4.22 -4.60 9.28
N ILE A 213 5.32 -4.68 8.52
CA ILE A 213 6.62 -4.16 8.95
C ILE A 213 6.58 -2.64 9.00
N VAL A 214 6.07 -1.97 7.96
CA VAL A 214 5.89 -0.50 7.93
C VAL A 214 5.04 -0.05 9.11
N ALA A 215 3.92 -0.72 9.40
CA ALA A 215 3.09 -0.42 10.56
C ALA A 215 3.86 -0.57 11.88
N SER A 216 4.75 -1.55 12.00
CA SER A 216 5.62 -1.71 13.17
C SER A 216 6.68 -0.60 13.27
N ILE A 217 7.18 -0.10 12.13
CA ILE A 217 8.12 1.01 12.05
C ILE A 217 7.44 2.34 12.43
N THR A 218 6.20 2.57 11.99
CA THR A 218 5.49 3.84 12.17
C THR A 218 4.68 3.91 13.47
N SER A 219 4.33 2.76 14.06
CA SER A 219 3.62 2.73 15.35
C SER A 219 4.50 3.27 16.47
N MET A 220 3.98 4.23 17.22
CA MET A 220 4.71 4.81 18.36
C MET A 220 4.47 4.02 19.64
N ASN A 221 5.50 3.96 20.49
CA ASN A 221 5.44 3.38 21.82
C ASN A 221 5.76 4.43 22.88
N ILE A 222 4.95 5.50 22.93
CA ILE A 222 5.12 6.59 23.90
C ILE A 222 4.00 6.48 24.93
N GLN A 223 4.33 6.37 26.22
CA GLN A 223 3.33 6.39 27.28
C GLN A 223 2.88 7.83 27.55
N PRO A 224 1.59 8.18 27.35
CA PRO A 224 1.08 9.50 27.69
C PRO A 224 1.27 9.79 29.19
N GLY A 225 1.59 11.03 29.54
CA GLY A 225 1.84 11.44 30.94
C GLY A 225 3.27 11.21 31.45
N SER A 226 4.17 10.69 30.62
CA SER A 226 5.60 10.51 30.97
C SER A 226 6.45 11.78 30.80
N GLY A 227 5.88 12.86 30.24
CA GLY A 227 6.61 14.10 29.92
C GLY A 227 7.41 14.04 28.62
N ASP A 228 7.47 12.88 27.96
CA ASP A 228 8.26 12.61 26.75
C ASP A 228 7.42 12.58 25.46
N ASN A 229 6.29 13.30 25.45
CA ASN A 229 5.38 13.37 24.30
C ASN A 229 6.08 13.95 23.07
N ILE A 230 5.72 13.44 21.89
CA ILE A 230 6.35 13.89 20.64
C ILE A 230 6.01 15.37 20.38
N PHE A 231 7.03 16.18 20.09
CA PHE A 231 6.88 17.64 19.97
C PHE A 231 6.27 18.36 21.19
N GLY A 232 6.26 17.73 22.38
CA GLY A 232 5.68 18.33 23.58
C GLY A 232 4.16 18.50 23.53
N VAL A 233 3.46 17.70 22.71
CA VAL A 233 1.99 17.74 22.61
C VAL A 233 1.31 17.28 23.91
N SER A 234 0.02 17.61 24.08
CA SER A 234 -0.76 17.16 25.24
C SER A 234 -0.92 15.63 25.26
N ASP A 235 -1.17 15.07 26.45
CA ASP A 235 -1.33 13.62 26.63
C ASP A 235 -2.48 13.04 25.79
N GLY A 236 -3.58 13.80 25.64
CA GLY A 236 -4.70 13.42 24.77
C GLY A 236 -4.31 13.36 23.29
N ALA A 237 -3.49 14.32 22.82
CA ALA A 237 -2.98 14.32 21.46
C ALA A 237 -1.98 13.16 21.24
N GLN A 238 -1.13 12.87 22.23
CA GLN A 238 -0.23 11.71 22.18
C GLN A 238 -1.01 10.39 22.14
N ALA A 239 -2.08 10.26 22.93
CA ALA A 239 -2.96 9.10 22.90
C ALA A 239 -3.61 8.92 21.52
N PHE A 240 -4.06 10.01 20.89
CA PHE A 240 -4.58 9.98 19.52
C PHE A 240 -3.51 9.58 18.50
N LEU A 241 -2.30 10.13 18.63
CA LEU A 241 -1.17 9.77 17.76
C LEU A 241 -0.79 8.29 17.89
N ASN A 242 -0.86 7.72 19.09
CA ASN A 242 -0.62 6.29 19.33
C ASN A 242 -1.66 5.37 18.67
N LEU A 243 -2.83 5.87 18.26
CA LEU A 243 -3.81 5.09 17.49
C LEU A 243 -3.31 4.76 16.07
N GLY A 244 -2.28 5.45 15.57
CA GLY A 244 -1.65 5.13 14.29
C GLY A 244 -2.32 5.72 13.04
N PHE A 245 -3.31 6.61 13.19
CA PHE A 245 -3.99 7.22 12.02
C PHE A 245 -3.02 7.97 11.10
N HIS A 246 -2.07 8.70 11.66
CA HIS A 246 -1.03 9.41 10.91
C HIS A 246 -0.19 8.45 10.02
N ALA A 247 0.14 7.26 10.53
CA ALA A 247 0.84 6.23 9.80
C ALA A 247 -0.01 5.67 8.65
N ALA A 248 -1.30 5.42 8.90
CA ALA A 248 -2.24 4.97 7.89
C ALA A 248 -2.38 5.99 6.74
N VAL A 249 -2.46 7.29 7.06
CA VAL A 249 -2.52 8.37 6.07
C VAL A 249 -1.26 8.41 5.20
N VAL A 250 -0.07 8.36 5.80
CA VAL A 250 1.21 8.39 5.07
C VAL A 250 1.37 7.15 4.20
N ALA A 251 1.09 5.96 4.74
CA ALA A 251 1.16 4.71 3.98
C ALA A 251 0.18 4.69 2.81
N THR A 252 -1.05 5.18 3.02
CA THR A 252 -2.07 5.25 1.96
C THR A 252 -1.66 6.20 0.84
N ILE A 253 -1.21 7.42 1.18
CA ILE A 253 -0.90 8.44 0.17
C ILE A 253 0.45 8.15 -0.50
N ILE A 254 1.53 8.02 0.28
CA ILE A 254 2.90 7.94 -0.21
C ILE A 254 3.25 6.53 -0.68
N ALA A 255 2.93 5.50 0.11
CA ALA A 255 3.33 4.14 -0.20
C ALA A 255 2.39 3.47 -1.21
N SER A 256 1.16 3.96 -1.41
CA SER A 256 0.18 3.29 -2.28
C SER A 256 -0.37 4.22 -3.39
N ILE A 257 -1.26 5.16 -3.06
CA ILE A 257 -2.01 5.94 -4.06
C ILE A 257 -1.10 6.72 -5.02
N THR A 258 0.00 7.31 -4.53
CA THR A 258 0.95 8.05 -5.38
C THR A 258 1.50 7.18 -6.51
N TRP A 259 1.85 5.93 -6.21
CA TRP A 259 2.40 4.98 -7.19
C TRP A 259 1.32 4.44 -8.12
N GLN A 260 0.12 4.20 -7.61
CA GLN A 260 -1.03 3.80 -8.41
C GLN A 260 -1.38 4.86 -9.47
N LEU A 261 -1.38 6.14 -9.08
CA LEU A 261 -1.60 7.26 -9.98
C LEU A 261 -0.47 7.41 -11.00
N ALA A 262 0.79 7.27 -10.56
CA ALA A 262 1.94 7.30 -11.46
C ALA A 262 1.90 6.16 -12.48
N ALA A 263 1.52 4.95 -12.07
CA ALA A 263 1.38 3.80 -12.95
C ALA A 263 0.25 3.94 -13.96
N SER A 264 -0.87 4.55 -13.54
CA SER A 264 -1.98 4.88 -14.43
C SER A 264 -1.57 5.91 -15.51
N ALA A 265 -0.79 6.93 -15.13
CA ALA A 265 -0.29 7.94 -16.06
C ALA A 265 0.81 7.42 -17.00
N PHE A 266 1.73 6.60 -16.49
CA PHE A 266 2.92 6.13 -17.20
C PHE A 266 3.10 4.60 -17.17
N PRO A 267 2.15 3.80 -17.66
CA PRO A 267 2.19 2.33 -17.53
C PRO A 267 3.42 1.71 -18.21
N ILE A 268 3.78 2.19 -19.41
CA ILE A 268 4.95 1.68 -20.15
C ILE A 268 6.27 2.00 -19.43
N ALA A 269 6.36 3.13 -18.72
CA ALA A 269 7.55 3.47 -17.95
C ALA A 269 7.76 2.50 -16.78
N PHE A 270 6.66 2.08 -16.12
CA PHE A 270 6.70 1.03 -15.10
C PHE A 270 7.19 -0.30 -15.69
N LEU A 271 6.70 -0.71 -16.86
CA LEU A 271 7.13 -1.96 -17.50
C LEU A 271 8.60 -1.96 -17.93
N ASN A 272 9.11 -0.81 -18.34
CA ASN A 272 10.50 -0.67 -18.78
C ASN A 272 11.52 -0.71 -17.62
N ASN A 273 11.06 -0.63 -16.37
CA ASN A 273 11.92 -0.61 -15.20
C ASN A 273 12.44 -2.03 -14.87
N PRO A 274 13.76 -2.25 -14.71
CA PRO A 274 14.30 -3.57 -14.32
C PRO A 274 13.75 -4.06 -12.98
N VAL A 275 13.42 -3.17 -12.04
CA VAL A 275 12.84 -3.52 -10.74
C VAL A 275 11.47 -4.21 -10.92
N THR A 276 10.68 -3.77 -11.89
CA THR A 276 9.38 -4.37 -12.23
C THR A 276 9.53 -5.83 -12.64
N TYR A 277 10.54 -6.15 -13.45
CA TYR A 277 10.82 -7.53 -13.85
C TYR A 277 11.22 -8.40 -12.64
N ILE A 278 12.10 -7.89 -11.78
CA ILE A 278 12.55 -8.61 -10.58
C ILE A 278 11.37 -8.88 -9.63
N LEU A 279 10.53 -7.86 -9.38
CA LEU A 279 9.35 -7.99 -8.53
C LEU A 279 8.30 -8.91 -9.14
N LEU A 280 8.13 -8.93 -10.47
CA LEU A 280 7.27 -9.90 -11.16
C LEU A 280 7.77 -11.33 -10.96
N CYS A 281 9.06 -11.58 -11.15
CA CYS A 281 9.64 -12.91 -10.90
C CYS A 281 9.48 -13.34 -9.43
N PHE A 282 9.69 -12.42 -8.49
CA PHE A 282 9.52 -12.70 -7.06
C PHE A 282 8.07 -13.02 -6.69
N ALA A 283 7.12 -12.25 -7.21
CA ALA A 283 5.69 -12.51 -7.00
C ALA A 283 5.27 -13.87 -7.56
N LEU A 284 5.70 -14.21 -8.79
CA LEU A 284 5.42 -15.53 -9.38
C LEU A 284 6.09 -16.67 -8.60
N PHE A 285 7.28 -16.44 -8.05
CA PHE A 285 7.93 -17.41 -7.15
C PHE A 285 7.11 -17.63 -5.87
N LEU A 286 6.61 -16.55 -5.25
CA LEU A 286 5.75 -16.67 -4.06
C LEU A 286 4.43 -17.38 -4.36
N GLU A 287 3.82 -17.12 -5.51
CA GLU A 287 2.64 -17.86 -5.97
C GLU A 287 2.96 -19.36 -6.12
N TRP A 288 4.10 -19.68 -6.75
CA TRP A 288 4.56 -21.05 -6.91
C TRP A 288 4.82 -21.80 -5.60
N THR A 289 5.17 -21.10 -4.51
CA THR A 289 5.30 -21.75 -3.18
C THR A 289 3.99 -22.32 -2.65
N GLY A 290 2.84 -21.91 -3.20
CA GLY A 290 1.53 -22.40 -2.80
C GLY A 290 1.03 -21.86 -1.45
N LEU A 291 1.77 -20.97 -0.78
CA LEU A 291 1.36 -20.37 0.49
C LEU A 291 0.00 -19.66 0.42
N CYS A 292 -0.33 -19.11 -0.75
CA CYS A 292 -1.57 -18.42 -1.04
C CYS A 292 -2.53 -19.24 -1.93
N ALA A 293 -2.28 -20.55 -2.08
CA ALA A 293 -3.09 -21.41 -2.96
C ALA A 293 -4.56 -21.50 -2.51
N GLY A 294 -4.82 -21.31 -1.22
CA GLY A 294 -6.18 -21.22 -0.68
C GLY A 294 -6.99 -20.05 -1.24
N ALA A 295 -6.39 -19.10 -1.96
CA ALA A 295 -7.09 -17.99 -2.61
C ALA A 295 -7.79 -18.42 -3.91
N TRP A 296 -7.36 -19.53 -4.50
CA TRP A 296 -7.91 -20.08 -5.73
C TRP A 296 -9.15 -20.95 -5.51
N VAL A 297 -9.45 -21.31 -4.26
CA VAL A 297 -10.55 -22.19 -3.84
C VAL A 297 -11.71 -21.34 -3.33
#